data_AF-A0A9P6HDZ0-F1
#
_entry.id   AF-A0A9P6HDZ0-F1
#
_cell.length_a   1.000
_cell.length_b   1.000
_cell.length_c   1.000
_cell.angle_alpha   90.00
_cell.angle_beta   90.00
_cell.angle_gamma   90.00
#
_symmetry.space_group_name_H-M   'P 1'
#
loop_
_entity.id
_entity.type
_entity.pdbx_description
1 polymer ?
#
loop_
_entity_poly.entity_id
_entity_poly.type
_entity_poly.pdbx_seq_one_letter_code
_entity_poly.pdbx_strand_id
1 'polypeptide(L)'
;MPMINGIPTPSALLSSAHNAYGHLSTTITNMTAPLDHEEELWPQFEVSAQSVTDACKKFEESLVVPTRKFIEVAFHTYPITSTFASVFLILVSLPFLSFLGFAVFVLASTIFTGLCAAVVVSALIIGLCGTFLSMLILLLAALSAWISTSLVFGYIAWRLYALVRSDGRAGVSQWSTETKGRFRRQKKEAEERRGRSPESVVLVKEEETSTPPDESTDKTITQ
;
A
#
# COMPACT_ATOMS: atom_id res chain seq x y z
N MET A 1 8.66 -53.53 -35.72
CA MET A 1 9.19 -52.47 -36.59
C MET A 1 8.65 -51.14 -36.08
N PRO A 2 9.47 -50.30 -35.42
CA PRO A 2 9.03 -49.00 -34.92
C PRO A 2 8.98 -47.98 -36.07
N MET A 3 7.83 -47.34 -36.24
CA MET A 3 7.63 -46.22 -37.16
C MET A 3 8.28 -44.97 -36.54
N ILE A 4 9.26 -44.42 -37.26
CA ILE A 4 9.96 -43.18 -36.92
C ILE A 4 8.98 -42.04 -37.16
N ASN A 5 8.45 -41.46 -36.08
CA ASN A 5 7.57 -40.29 -36.15
C ASN A 5 8.35 -39.08 -36.66
N GLY A 6 7.77 -38.45 -37.69
CA GLY A 6 8.39 -37.41 -38.52
C GLY A 6 8.85 -36.18 -37.76
N ILE A 7 9.99 -35.66 -38.21
CA ILE A 7 10.57 -34.38 -37.81
C ILE A 7 9.58 -33.27 -38.22
N PRO A 8 9.16 -32.40 -37.28
CA PRO A 8 8.23 -31.32 -37.59
C PRO A 8 8.88 -30.34 -38.59
N THR A 9 8.13 -30.00 -39.63
CA THR A 9 8.56 -29.09 -40.68
C THR A 9 8.74 -27.68 -40.13
N PRO A 10 9.79 -26.94 -40.54
CA PRO A 10 10.14 -25.62 -39.98
C PRO A 10 9.05 -24.54 -40.16
N SER A 11 8.10 -24.73 -41.08
CA SER A 11 6.94 -23.85 -41.26
C SER A 11 5.94 -23.91 -40.09
N ALA A 12 5.81 -25.06 -39.41
CA ALA A 12 4.90 -25.19 -38.27
C ALA A 12 5.40 -24.42 -37.04
N LEU A 13 6.72 -24.32 -36.85
CA LEU A 13 7.33 -23.58 -35.75
C LEU A 13 7.19 -22.06 -35.92
N LEU A 14 7.25 -21.56 -37.16
CA LEU A 14 7.07 -20.14 -37.44
C LEU A 14 5.62 -19.67 -37.25
N SER A 15 4.64 -20.51 -37.59
CA SER A 15 3.22 -20.19 -37.34
C SER A 15 2.89 -20.18 -35.84
N SER A 16 3.52 -21.03 -35.03
CA SER A 16 3.31 -21.04 -33.58
C SER A 16 3.98 -19.85 -32.89
N ALA A 17 5.14 -19.40 -33.37
CA ALA A 17 5.80 -18.22 -32.82
C ALA A 17 5.00 -16.94 -33.11
N HIS A 18 4.42 -16.79 -34.31
CA HIS A 18 3.66 -15.60 -34.68
C HIS A 18 2.39 -15.39 -33.83
N ASN A 19 1.75 -16.48 -33.39
CA ASN A 19 0.60 -16.39 -32.50
C ASN A 19 0.95 -16.02 -31.05
N ALA A 20 2.17 -16.33 -30.59
CA ALA A 20 2.61 -15.98 -29.23
C ALA A 20 2.93 -14.47 -29.07
N TYR A 21 3.44 -13.82 -30.12
CA TYR A 21 3.76 -12.39 -30.08
C TYR A 21 2.52 -11.49 -30.15
N GLY A 22 1.43 -11.94 -30.79
CA GLY A 22 0.17 -11.18 -30.84
C GLY A 22 -0.48 -10.99 -29.47
N HIS A 23 -0.36 -11.98 -28.58
CA HIS A 23 -1.00 -11.95 -27.25
C HIS A 23 -0.26 -11.06 -26.23
N LEU A 24 1.03 -10.79 -26.43
CA LEU A 24 1.81 -9.93 -25.52
C LEU A 24 1.64 -8.43 -25.81
N SER A 25 1.30 -8.07 -27.05
CA SER A 25 1.17 -6.66 -27.47
C SER A 25 -0.11 -5.99 -26.93
N THR A 26 -1.18 -6.78 -26.73
CA THR A 26 -2.43 -6.31 -26.12
C THR A 26 -2.33 -6.12 -24.61
N THR A 27 -1.40 -6.79 -23.92
CA THR A 27 -1.21 -6.61 -22.47
C THR A 27 -0.49 -5.31 -22.11
N ILE A 28 0.37 -4.79 -23.01
CA ILE A 28 1.22 -3.62 -22.70
C ILE A 28 0.50 -2.29 -22.99
N THR A 29 -0.47 -2.28 -23.90
CA THR A 29 -1.17 -1.04 -24.29
C THR A 29 -2.29 -0.62 -23.32
N ASN A 30 -2.75 -1.49 -22.42
CA ASN A 30 -3.76 -1.17 -21.40
C ASN A 30 -3.19 -0.58 -20.09
N MET A 31 -1.87 -0.44 -19.93
CA MET A 31 -1.26 0.03 -18.67
C MET A 31 -1.26 1.55 -18.45
N THR A 32 -1.79 2.36 -19.38
CA THR A 32 -1.66 3.83 -19.33
C THR A 32 -2.97 4.61 -19.20
N ALA A 33 -4.11 3.95 -18.98
CA ALA A 33 -5.38 4.62 -18.70
C ALA A 33 -5.58 4.78 -17.16
N PRO A 34 -5.86 6.00 -16.67
CA PRO A 34 -6.09 6.23 -15.25
C PRO A 34 -7.53 5.88 -14.83
N LEU A 35 -7.65 4.98 -13.86
CA LEU A 35 -8.73 4.85 -12.85
C LEU A 35 -10.07 4.14 -13.16
N ASP A 36 -10.10 3.14 -14.04
CA ASP A 36 -11.20 2.12 -14.05
C ASP A 36 -10.65 0.68 -13.84
N HIS A 37 -9.56 0.56 -13.07
CA HIS A 37 -8.78 -0.69 -12.97
C HIS A 37 -9.51 -1.83 -12.21
N GLU A 38 -10.52 -1.52 -11.39
CA GLU A 38 -11.29 -2.55 -10.70
C GLU A 38 -12.23 -3.34 -11.64
N GLU A 39 -12.76 -2.68 -12.69
CA GLU A 39 -13.64 -3.34 -13.66
C GLU A 39 -12.86 -4.30 -14.57
N GLU A 40 -11.56 -4.09 -14.77
CA GLU A 40 -10.70 -4.93 -15.62
C GLU A 40 -10.12 -6.14 -14.88
N LEU A 41 -10.05 -6.10 -13.54
CA LEU A 41 -9.60 -7.24 -12.71
C LEU A 41 -10.68 -8.31 -12.56
N TRP A 42 -11.94 -7.91 -12.49
CA TRP A 42 -13.07 -8.82 -12.35
C TRP A 42 -13.13 -9.93 -13.42
N PRO A 43 -13.02 -9.63 -14.73
CA PRO A 43 -13.04 -10.67 -15.76
C PRO A 43 -11.86 -11.64 -15.66
N GLN A 44 -10.69 -11.21 -15.17
CA GLN A 44 -9.53 -12.10 -14.98
C GLN A 44 -9.75 -13.10 -13.85
N PHE A 45 -10.43 -12.67 -12.77
CA PHE A 45 -10.85 -13.56 -11.70
C PHE A 45 -11.87 -14.59 -12.19
N GLU A 46 -12.85 -14.17 -12.99
CA GLU A 46 -13.86 -15.08 -13.55
C GLU A 46 -13.22 -16.16 -14.43
N VAL A 47 -12.28 -15.77 -15.31
CA VAL A 47 -11.55 -16.73 -16.16
C VAL A 47 -10.70 -17.70 -15.31
N SER A 48 -10.05 -17.20 -14.26
CA SER A 48 -9.23 -18.04 -13.37
C SER A 48 -10.11 -19.00 -12.56
N ALA A 49 -11.24 -18.53 -12.05
CA ALA A 49 -12.20 -19.35 -11.31
C ALA A 49 -12.82 -20.44 -12.20
N GLN A 50 -13.17 -20.11 -13.45
CA GLN A 50 -13.66 -21.09 -14.44
C GLN A 50 -12.60 -22.14 -14.74
N SER A 51 -11.32 -21.74 -14.94
CA SER A 51 -10.22 -22.66 -15.17
C SER A 51 -10.00 -23.65 -14.01
N VAL A 52 -10.03 -23.17 -12.76
CA VAL A 52 -9.92 -24.03 -11.57
C VAL A 52 -11.13 -24.96 -11.46
N THR A 53 -12.33 -24.47 -11.75
CA THR A 53 -13.56 -25.28 -11.72
C THR A 53 -13.54 -26.37 -12.77
N ASP A 54 -13.11 -26.05 -14.00
CA ASP A 54 -13.01 -27.03 -15.09
C ASP A 54 -11.92 -28.07 -14.83
N ALA A 55 -10.79 -27.65 -14.26
CA ALA A 55 -9.77 -28.59 -13.79
C ALA A 55 -10.30 -29.52 -12.69
N CYS A 56 -11.07 -28.97 -11.74
CA CYS A 56 -11.69 -29.74 -10.67
C CYS A 56 -12.73 -30.73 -11.21
N LYS A 57 -13.59 -30.31 -12.15
CA LYS A 57 -14.56 -31.18 -12.83
C LYS A 57 -13.86 -32.32 -13.59
N LYS A 58 -12.79 -32.01 -14.34
CA LYS A 58 -12.01 -33.03 -15.05
C LYS A 58 -11.36 -34.01 -14.07
N PHE A 59 -10.85 -33.53 -12.94
CA PHE A 59 -10.30 -34.38 -11.89
C PHE A 59 -11.37 -35.28 -11.27
N GLU A 60 -12.54 -34.73 -10.95
CA GLU A 60 -13.68 -35.47 -10.43
C GLU A 60 -14.13 -36.56 -11.41
N GLU A 61 -14.28 -36.21 -12.68
CA GLU A 61 -14.73 -37.14 -13.71
C GLU A 61 -13.69 -38.23 -14.00
N SER A 62 -12.41 -37.89 -14.02
CA SER A 62 -11.32 -38.83 -14.35
C SER A 62 -10.91 -39.74 -13.20
N LEU A 63 -11.01 -39.31 -11.94
CA LEU A 63 -10.54 -40.07 -10.78
C LEU A 63 -11.67 -40.47 -9.84
N VAL A 64 -12.54 -39.53 -9.46
CA VAL A 64 -13.54 -39.78 -8.41
C VAL A 64 -14.64 -40.72 -8.91
N VAL A 65 -15.18 -40.47 -10.10
CA VAL A 65 -16.26 -41.29 -10.70
C VAL A 65 -15.86 -42.76 -10.89
N PRO A 66 -14.72 -43.11 -11.54
CA PRO A 66 -14.34 -44.50 -11.73
C PRO A 66 -13.98 -45.19 -10.41
N THR A 67 -13.29 -44.50 -9.49
CA THR A 67 -12.96 -45.06 -8.18
C THR A 67 -14.21 -45.37 -7.36
N ARG A 68 -15.22 -44.50 -7.36
CA ARG A 68 -16.48 -44.75 -6.65
C ARG A 68 -17.20 -45.99 -7.18
N LYS A 69 -17.31 -46.13 -8.50
CA LYS A 69 -17.90 -47.33 -9.12
C LYS A 69 -17.11 -48.59 -8.80
N PHE A 70 -15.77 -48.51 -8.80
CA PHE A 70 -14.91 -49.64 -8.45
C PHE A 70 -15.09 -50.07 -6.99
N ILE A 71 -15.18 -49.10 -6.07
CA ILE A 71 -15.43 -49.34 -4.64
C ILE A 71 -16.76 -50.06 -4.45
N GLU A 72 -17.85 -49.57 -5.08
CA GLU A 72 -19.18 -50.17 -4.96
C GLU A 72 -19.20 -51.64 -5.42
N VAL A 73 -18.58 -51.93 -6.57
CA VAL A 73 -18.47 -53.31 -7.09
C VAL A 73 -17.59 -54.19 -6.19
N ALA A 74 -16.49 -53.66 -5.66
CA ALA A 74 -15.59 -54.38 -4.76
C ALA A 74 -16.29 -54.77 -3.44
N PHE A 75 -17.04 -53.84 -2.83
CA PHE A 75 -17.80 -54.10 -1.61
C PHE A 75 -18.90 -55.15 -1.79
N HIS A 76 -19.56 -55.16 -2.95
CA HIS A 76 -20.58 -56.17 -3.25
C HIS A 76 -19.98 -57.56 -3.51
N THR A 77 -18.80 -57.62 -4.14
CA THR A 77 -18.17 -58.90 -4.50
C THR A 77 -17.46 -59.54 -3.31
N TYR A 78 -16.74 -58.76 -2.50
CA TYR A 78 -15.96 -59.26 -1.37
C TYR A 78 -16.07 -58.34 -0.14
N PRO A 79 -17.14 -58.46 0.66
CA PRO A 79 -17.44 -57.52 1.75
C PRO A 79 -16.42 -57.59 2.90
N ILE A 80 -15.90 -58.77 3.22
CA ILE A 80 -14.97 -58.96 4.35
C ILE A 80 -13.58 -58.36 4.04
N THR A 81 -13.05 -58.60 2.84
CA THR A 81 -11.73 -58.07 2.45
C THR A 81 -11.77 -56.56 2.21
N SER A 82 -12.87 -56.05 1.65
CA SER A 82 -13.05 -54.61 1.37
C SER A 82 -13.12 -53.77 2.65
N THR A 83 -13.83 -54.26 3.68
CA THR A 83 -13.88 -53.58 4.99
C THR A 83 -12.52 -53.55 5.68
N PHE A 84 -11.78 -54.67 5.69
CA PHE A 84 -10.42 -54.72 6.23
C PHE A 84 -9.46 -53.77 5.49
N ALA A 85 -9.50 -53.77 4.15
CA ALA A 85 -8.69 -52.87 3.34
C ALA A 85 -9.02 -51.39 3.59
N SER A 86 -10.30 -51.04 3.74
CA SER A 86 -10.72 -49.67 4.04
C SER A 86 -10.21 -49.20 5.41
N VAL A 87 -10.37 -50.02 6.45
CA VAL A 87 -9.85 -49.72 7.80
C VAL A 87 -8.33 -49.57 7.77
N PHE A 88 -7.62 -50.49 7.11
CA PHE A 88 -6.17 -50.41 6.94
C PHE A 88 -5.74 -49.13 6.22
N LEU A 89 -6.45 -48.73 5.16
CA LEU A 89 -6.17 -47.52 4.40
C LEU A 89 -6.39 -46.26 5.26
N ILE A 90 -7.45 -46.21 6.07
CA ILE A 90 -7.69 -45.12 7.03
C ILE A 90 -6.55 -45.06 8.06
N LEU A 91 -6.17 -46.19 8.65
CA LEU A 91 -5.07 -46.30 9.61
C LEU A 91 -3.72 -45.86 9.02
N VAL A 92 -3.44 -46.18 7.76
CA VAL A 92 -2.22 -45.76 7.05
C VAL A 92 -2.29 -44.31 6.58
N SER A 93 -3.48 -43.77 6.33
CA SER A 93 -3.65 -42.37 5.93
C SER A 93 -3.42 -41.40 7.11
N LEU A 94 -3.72 -41.81 8.34
CA LEU A 94 -3.51 -40.99 9.56
C LEU A 94 -2.08 -40.43 9.69
N PRO A 95 -1.01 -41.24 9.64
CA PRO A 95 0.35 -40.71 9.73
C PRO A 95 0.71 -39.82 8.53
N PHE A 96 0.20 -40.11 7.33
CA PHE A 96 0.44 -39.28 6.15
C PHE A 96 -0.24 -37.90 6.27
N LEU A 97 -1.50 -37.86 6.69
CA LEU A 97 -2.22 -36.61 6.94
C LEU A 97 -1.59 -35.81 8.08
N SER A 98 -1.16 -36.48 9.16
CA SER A 98 -0.46 -35.83 10.27
C SER A 98 0.87 -35.22 9.81
N PHE A 99 1.64 -35.94 8.98
CA PHE A 99 2.88 -35.43 8.42
C PHE A 99 2.63 -34.22 7.51
N LEU A 100 1.63 -34.31 6.63
CA LEU A 100 1.28 -33.23 5.71
C LEU A 100 0.81 -31.98 6.46
N GLY A 101 -0.06 -32.16 7.47
CA GLY A 101 -0.53 -31.07 8.32
C GLY A 101 0.61 -30.42 9.09
N PHE A 102 1.52 -31.22 9.67
CA PHE A 102 2.69 -30.70 10.36
C PHE A 102 3.64 -29.96 9.42
N ALA A 103 3.88 -30.47 8.20
CA ALA A 103 4.72 -29.82 7.21
C ALA A 103 4.15 -28.45 6.79
N VAL A 104 2.85 -28.37 6.49
CA VAL A 104 2.18 -27.10 6.17
C VAL A 104 2.21 -26.14 7.37
N PHE A 105 1.98 -26.65 8.59
CA PHE A 105 2.04 -25.84 9.81
C PHE A 105 3.44 -25.25 10.04
N VAL A 106 4.50 -26.06 9.89
CA VAL A 106 5.89 -25.59 10.01
C VAL A 106 6.21 -24.56 8.94
N LEU A 107 5.80 -24.79 7.69
CA LEU A 107 6.00 -23.84 6.59
C LEU A 107 5.32 -22.49 6.91
N ALA A 108 4.03 -22.53 7.28
CA ALA A 108 3.25 -21.34 7.59
C ALA A 108 3.83 -20.59 8.80
N SER A 109 4.19 -21.30 9.87
CA SER A 109 4.81 -20.73 11.07
C SER A 109 6.16 -20.09 10.75
N THR A 110 6.97 -20.71 9.89
CA THR A 110 8.27 -20.16 9.45
C THR A 110 8.09 -18.87 8.66
N ILE A 111 7.16 -18.85 7.71
CA ILE A 111 6.83 -17.64 6.92
C ILE A 111 6.32 -16.53 7.84
N PHE A 112 5.37 -16.83 8.73
CA PHE A 112 4.80 -15.86 9.66
C PHE A 112 5.87 -15.28 10.60
N THR A 113 6.73 -16.13 11.17
CA THR A 113 7.83 -15.70 12.03
C THR A 113 8.83 -14.84 11.26
N GLY A 114 9.17 -15.21 10.03
CA GLY A 114 10.04 -14.44 9.15
C GLY A 114 9.47 -13.05 8.83
N LEU A 115 8.18 -12.97 8.50
CA LEU A 115 7.48 -11.70 8.26
C LEU A 115 7.43 -10.82 9.51
N CYS A 116 7.11 -11.41 10.67
CA CYS A 116 7.10 -10.70 11.94
C CYS A 116 8.49 -10.13 12.27
N ALA A 117 9.53 -10.95 12.14
CA ALA A 117 10.91 -10.51 12.34
C ALA A 117 11.31 -9.40 11.36
N ALA A 118 10.95 -9.53 10.08
CA ALA A 118 11.22 -8.50 9.08
C ALA A 118 10.55 -7.16 9.43
N VAL A 119 9.27 -7.17 9.83
CA VAL A 119 8.53 -5.97 10.24
C VAL A 119 9.17 -5.32 11.47
N VAL A 120 9.54 -6.11 12.49
CA VAL A 120 10.20 -5.59 13.70
C VAL A 120 11.55 -4.96 13.35
N VAL A 121 12.37 -5.62 12.53
CA VAL A 121 13.67 -5.10 12.11
C VAL A 121 13.50 -3.82 11.29
N SER A 122 12.57 -3.78 10.34
CA SER A 122 12.27 -2.57 9.58
C SER A 122 11.81 -1.42 10.47
N ALA A 123 10.91 -1.67 11.42
CA ALA A 123 10.44 -0.66 12.37
C ALA A 123 11.59 -0.11 13.23
N LEU A 124 12.50 -0.97 13.70
CA LEU A 124 13.68 -0.57 14.44
C LEU A 124 14.63 0.30 13.61
N ILE A 125 14.92 -0.09 12.36
CA ILE A 125 15.79 0.68 11.46
C ILE A 125 15.18 2.05 11.16
N ILE A 126 13.88 2.09 10.84
CA ILE A 126 13.16 3.33 10.57
C ILE A 126 13.16 4.23 11.81
N GLY A 127 12.88 3.66 12.99
CA GLY A 127 12.93 4.38 14.26
C GLY A 127 14.33 4.96 14.54
N LEU A 128 15.38 4.16 14.38
CA LEU A 128 16.76 4.59 14.57
C LEU A 128 17.15 5.70 13.59
N CYS A 129 16.81 5.55 12.30
CA CYS A 129 17.05 6.56 11.29
C CYS A 129 16.28 7.86 11.60
N GLY A 130 15.01 7.75 12.01
CA GLY A 130 14.17 8.88 12.40
C GLY A 130 14.72 9.63 13.61
N THR A 131 15.18 8.93 14.65
CA THR A 131 15.82 9.56 15.82
C THR A 131 17.13 10.26 15.45
N PHE A 132 17.97 9.64 14.62
CA PHE A 132 19.22 10.24 14.15
C PHE A 132 18.96 11.51 13.32
N LEU A 133 18.01 11.44 12.39
CA LEU A 133 17.62 12.58 11.55
C LEU A 133 17.02 13.71 12.40
N SER A 134 16.16 13.38 13.37
CA SER A 134 15.60 14.37 14.31
C SER A 134 16.71 15.05 15.12
N MET A 135 17.70 14.30 15.61
CA MET A 135 18.84 14.85 16.34
C MET A 135 19.68 15.77 15.44
N LEU A 136 19.90 15.38 14.18
CA LEU A 136 20.62 16.18 13.20
C LEU A 136 19.90 17.51 12.90
N ILE A 137 18.57 17.47 12.71
CA ILE A 137 17.76 18.68 12.51
C ILE A 137 17.85 19.59 13.72
N LEU A 138 17.73 19.05 14.94
CA LEU A 138 17.84 19.84 16.17
C LEU A 138 19.22 20.48 16.31
N LEU A 139 20.29 19.75 15.98
CA LEU A 139 21.65 20.27 15.97
C LEU A 139 21.81 21.39 14.94
N LEU A 140 21.30 21.20 13.72
CA LEU A 140 21.32 22.22 12.67
C LEU A 140 20.53 23.47 13.07
N ALA A 141 19.36 23.29 13.69
CA ALA A 141 18.54 24.38 14.18
C ALA A 141 19.27 25.15 15.30
N ALA A 142 19.89 24.45 16.24
CA ALA A 142 20.68 25.07 17.30
C ALA A 142 21.90 25.83 16.74
N LEU A 143 22.61 25.24 15.77
CA LEU A 143 23.74 25.88 15.10
C LEU A 143 23.29 27.11 14.31
N SER A 144 22.18 27.02 13.60
CA SER A 144 21.59 28.15 12.87
C SER A 144 21.17 29.28 13.81
N ALA A 145 20.52 28.96 14.93
CA ALA A 145 20.16 29.92 15.97
C ALA A 145 21.41 30.58 16.58
N TRP A 146 22.46 29.79 16.85
CA TRP A 146 23.72 30.29 17.38
C TRP A 146 24.42 31.25 16.42
N ILE A 147 24.54 30.88 15.14
CA ILE A 147 25.13 31.73 14.09
C ILE A 147 24.31 33.01 13.92
N SER A 148 22.99 32.91 13.84
CA SER A 148 22.09 34.06 13.70
C SER A 148 22.22 35.01 14.89
N THR A 149 22.25 34.47 16.11
CA THR A 149 22.44 35.26 17.33
C THR A 149 23.81 35.92 17.33
N SER A 150 24.87 35.18 17.00
CA SER A 150 26.24 35.70 16.93
C SER A 150 26.39 36.82 15.88
N LEU A 151 25.75 36.69 14.72
CA LEU A 151 25.73 37.73 13.68
C LEU A 151 24.99 38.99 14.15
N VAL A 152 23.83 38.82 14.80
CA VAL A 152 23.07 39.94 15.37
C VAL A 152 23.89 40.66 16.44
N PHE A 153 24.47 39.93 17.39
CA PHE A 153 25.33 40.50 18.43
C PHE A 153 26.59 41.16 17.84
N GLY A 154 27.23 40.52 16.86
CA GLY A 154 28.39 41.06 16.16
C GLY A 154 28.07 42.36 15.43
N TYR A 155 26.92 42.44 14.75
CA TYR A 155 26.43 43.65 14.11
C TYR A 155 26.15 44.76 15.13
N ILE A 156 25.46 44.44 16.24
CA ILE A 156 25.19 45.41 17.31
C ILE A 156 26.49 45.94 17.89
N ALA A 157 27.45 45.06 18.18
CA ALA A 157 28.75 45.43 18.72
C ALA A 157 29.57 46.30 17.75
N TRP A 158 29.63 45.91 16.47
CA TRP A 158 30.31 46.68 15.43
C TRP A 158 29.68 48.07 15.26
N ARG A 159 28.35 48.15 15.21
CA ARG A 159 27.63 49.43 15.08
C ARG A 159 27.87 50.33 16.29
N LEU A 160 27.82 49.79 17.51
CA LEU A 160 28.12 50.54 18.72
C LEU A 160 29.57 51.05 18.71
N TYR A 161 30.52 50.19 18.31
CA TYR A 161 31.92 50.57 18.17
C TYR A 161 32.11 51.72 17.16
N ALA A 162 31.44 51.65 16.01
CA ALA A 162 31.49 52.71 15.01
C ALA A 162 30.97 54.05 15.55
N LEU A 163 29.82 54.06 16.25
CA LEU A 163 29.25 55.27 16.86
C LEU A 163 30.12 55.84 17.99
N VAL A 164 30.71 54.99 18.82
CA VAL A 164 31.62 55.44 19.88
C VAL A 164 32.89 56.05 19.28
N ARG A 165 33.35 55.55 18.14
CA ARG A 165 34.53 56.09 17.45
C ARG A 165 34.25 57.41 16.74
N SER A 166 33.04 57.64 16.23
CA SER A 166 32.67 58.93 15.61
C SER A 166 32.35 60.02 16.63
N ASP A 167 31.52 59.71 17.64
CA ASP A 167 30.89 60.71 18.52
C ASP A 167 31.29 60.57 20.01
N GLY A 168 32.25 59.69 20.31
CA GLY A 168 32.72 59.46 21.67
C GLY A 168 31.62 58.95 22.61
N ARG A 169 31.48 59.59 23.79
CA ARG A 169 30.49 59.20 24.80
C ARG A 169 29.05 59.52 24.38
N ALA A 170 28.84 60.49 23.49
CA ALA A 170 27.52 60.87 23.00
C ALA A 170 26.92 59.79 22.07
N GLY A 171 27.75 59.03 21.36
CA GLY A 171 27.29 57.94 20.49
C GLY A 171 26.49 56.85 21.23
N VAL A 172 26.82 56.58 22.51
CA VAL A 172 26.12 55.56 23.31
C VAL A 172 24.69 56.00 23.66
N SER A 173 24.49 57.26 24.04
CA SER A 173 23.16 57.78 24.39
C SER A 173 22.26 57.85 23.15
N GLN A 174 22.83 58.26 22.01
CA GLN A 174 22.14 58.26 20.71
C GLN A 174 21.73 56.84 20.29
N TRP A 175 22.62 55.85 20.42
CA TRP A 175 22.28 54.46 20.12
C TRP A 175 21.14 53.92 21.00
N SER A 176 21.15 54.24 22.30
CA SER A 176 20.10 53.75 23.23
C SER A 176 18.74 54.35 22.89
N THR A 177 18.69 55.63 22.51
CA THR A 177 17.45 56.32 22.16
C THR A 177 16.89 55.81 20.84
N GLU A 178 17.76 55.57 19.84
CA GLU A 178 17.37 54.94 18.57
C GLU A 178 16.82 53.52 18.78
N THR A 179 17.52 52.69 19.57
CA THR A 179 17.13 51.30 19.83
C THR A 179 15.80 51.22 20.57
N LYS A 180 15.61 52.05 21.60
CA LYS A 180 14.35 52.13 22.36
C LYS A 180 13.20 52.64 21.50
N GLY A 181 13.47 53.56 20.57
CA GLY A 181 12.50 54.05 19.58
C GLY A 181 12.01 52.94 18.64
N ARG A 182 12.92 52.12 18.10
CA ARG A 182 12.57 51.01 17.19
C ARG A 182 11.71 49.94 17.88
N PHE A 183 12.04 49.57 19.12
CA PHE A 183 11.24 48.60 19.88
C PHE A 183 9.81 49.09 20.17
N ARG A 184 9.63 50.38 20.51
CA ARG A 184 8.31 50.97 20.73
C ARG A 184 7.46 50.98 19.46
N ARG A 185 8.08 51.28 18.31
CA ARG A 185 7.39 51.29 17.01
C ARG A 185 6.92 49.88 16.62
N GLN A 186 7.77 48.87 16.77
CA GLN A 186 7.39 47.48 16.47
C GLN A 186 6.24 46.98 17.36
N LYS A 187 6.25 47.32 18.66
CA LYS A 187 5.16 46.93 19.56
C LYS A 187 3.82 47.56 19.11
N LYS A 188 3.84 48.84 18.73
CA LYS A 188 2.63 49.54 18.25
C LYS A 188 2.10 48.93 16.95
N GLU A 189 2.98 48.61 16.00
CA GLU A 189 2.59 47.97 14.73
C GLU A 189 2.06 46.54 14.93
N ALA A 190 2.61 45.77 15.87
CA ALA A 190 2.11 44.42 16.22
C ALA A 190 0.72 44.46 16.88
N GLU A 191 0.48 45.45 17.75
CA GLU A 191 -0.80 45.64 18.44
C GLU A 191 -1.90 46.10 17.46
N GLU A 192 -1.56 46.99 16.54
CA GLU A 192 -2.47 47.44 15.48
C GLU A 192 -2.84 46.31 14.50
N ARG A 193 -1.90 45.41 14.18
CA ARG A 193 -2.18 44.18 13.40
C ARG A 193 -3.07 43.19 14.14
N ARG A 194 -2.96 43.10 15.47
CA ARG A 194 -3.79 42.21 16.30
C ARG A 194 -5.20 42.76 16.52
N GLY A 195 -5.33 44.10 16.61
CA GLY A 195 -6.61 44.81 16.69
C GLY A 195 -7.36 44.86 15.36
N ARG A 196 -6.64 44.85 14.24
CA ARG A 196 -7.19 44.60 12.90
C ARG A 196 -7.32 43.09 12.63
N SER A 197 -7.84 42.36 13.61
CA SER A 197 -8.39 41.03 13.33
C SER A 197 -9.51 41.27 12.31
N PRO A 198 -9.50 40.58 11.15
CA PRO A 198 -10.53 40.75 10.15
C PRO A 198 -11.86 40.52 10.86
N GLU A 199 -12.63 41.59 10.94
CA GLU A 199 -14.05 41.57 11.26
C GLU A 199 -14.60 40.29 10.68
N SER A 200 -15.01 39.38 11.56
CA SER A 200 -15.49 38.06 11.20
C SER A 200 -16.43 38.24 10.03
N VAL A 201 -16.01 37.81 8.84
CA VAL A 201 -16.90 37.61 7.72
C VAL A 201 -17.87 36.58 8.26
N VAL A 202 -19.01 37.07 8.77
CA VAL A 202 -20.14 36.26 9.18
C VAL A 202 -20.50 35.53 7.91
N LEU A 203 -20.04 34.27 7.81
CA LEU A 203 -20.55 33.30 6.88
C LEU A 203 -22.03 33.21 7.19
N VAL A 204 -22.82 34.00 6.46
CA VAL A 204 -24.26 33.80 6.32
C VAL A 204 -24.35 32.39 5.77
N LYS A 205 -24.71 31.47 6.66
CA LYS A 205 -24.99 30.08 6.34
C LYS A 205 -26.18 30.10 5.38
N GLU A 206 -25.90 29.99 4.08
CA GLU A 206 -26.94 29.72 3.09
C GLU A 206 -27.54 28.35 3.43
N GLU A 207 -28.78 28.40 3.92
CA GLU A 207 -29.61 27.25 4.24
C GLU A 207 -30.13 26.69 2.91
N GLU A 208 -29.45 25.65 2.40
CA GLU A 208 -29.92 24.85 1.27
C GLU A 208 -31.30 24.26 1.61
N THR A 209 -32.31 24.84 0.98
CA THR A 209 -33.71 24.39 1.03
C THR A 209 -33.81 23.05 0.30
N SER A 210 -33.87 21.97 1.08
CA SER A 210 -34.14 20.61 0.60
C SER A 210 -35.53 20.55 -0.04
N THR A 211 -35.57 20.42 -1.36
CA THR A 211 -36.81 20.13 -2.10
C THR A 211 -36.97 18.61 -2.19
N PRO A 212 -38.07 18.01 -1.69
CA PRO A 212 -38.28 16.57 -1.78
C PRO A 212 -38.58 16.13 -3.23
N PRO A 213 -38.09 14.96 -3.68
CA PRO A 213 -38.38 14.45 -5.00
C PRO A 213 -39.83 13.95 -5.08
N ASP A 214 -40.52 14.42 -6.13
CA ASP A 214 -41.87 14.03 -6.53
C ASP A 214 -42.01 12.51 -6.66
N GLU A 215 -42.95 11.97 -5.90
CA GLU A 215 -43.49 10.62 -6.01
C GLU A 215 -44.48 10.57 -7.18
N SER A 216 -43.98 10.45 -8.42
CA SER A 216 -44.84 10.17 -9.57
C SER A 216 -45.12 8.67 -9.71
N THR A 217 -46.30 8.32 -9.23
CA THR A 217 -47.10 7.15 -9.56
C THR A 217 -47.06 6.83 -11.05
N ASP A 218 -46.51 5.68 -11.44
CA ASP A 218 -46.82 5.05 -12.73
C ASP A 218 -47.74 3.86 -12.49
N LYS A 219 -48.92 3.95 -13.10
CA LYS A 219 -50.03 3.02 -13.02
C LYS A 219 -50.18 2.39 -14.40
N THR A 220 -50.23 1.05 -14.42
CA THR A 220 -51.17 0.26 -15.24
C THR A 220 -50.99 0.26 -16.76
N ILE A 221 -50.92 -0.94 -17.35
CA ILE A 221 -51.52 -1.44 -18.62
C ILE A 221 -50.85 -2.82 -18.82
N THR A 222 -51.39 -3.96 -18.37
CA THR A 222 -52.51 -4.77 -18.94
C THR A 222 -52.73 -4.63 -20.44
N GLN A 223 -52.06 -5.48 -21.24
CA GLN A 223 -52.74 -6.45 -22.12
C GLN A 223 -51.77 -7.55 -22.59
#